data_AF-A0A5R2N5I0-F1
#
_entry.id   AF-A0A5R2N5I0-F1
#
_cell.length_a   1.000
_cell.length_b   1.000
_cell.length_c   1.000
_cell.angle_alpha   90.00
_cell.angle_beta   90.00
_cell.angle_gamma   90.00
#
_symmetry.space_group_name_H-M   'P 1'
#
loop_
_entity.id
_entity.type
_entity.pdbx_description
1 polymer ?
#
loop_
_entity_poly.entity_id
_entity_poly.type
_entity_poly.pdbx_seq_one_letter_code
_entity_poly.pdbx_strand_id
1 'polypeptide(L)'
;FLFATAIGFVQITPRSTGDELSKAFVDSMGQGLLVTDTKGRVVYANRAYADMTGATSAADLKTVEGLLSDVPEASVTIYRLASGLRDGQPGDGEFRLAQSIRPGAEPGARWYRARARAFSVPGQRLPMLAWQLADISQERAEQERFFLDLQKAIDHLD
;
A
#
# COMPACT_ATOMS: atom_id res chain seq x y z
N PHE A 1 -23.30 19.03 -34.90
CA PHE A 1 -22.49 18.27 -33.93
C PHE A 1 -23.43 17.50 -33.01
N LEU A 2 -23.46 16.17 -33.12
CA LEU A 2 -24.23 15.29 -32.23
C LEU A 2 -23.27 14.73 -31.18
N PHE A 3 -23.48 15.04 -29.91
CA PHE A 3 -22.79 14.40 -28.79
C PHE A 3 -23.62 13.18 -28.37
N ALA A 4 -23.09 11.98 -28.56
CA ALA A 4 -23.65 10.76 -28.01
C ALA A 4 -23.13 10.59 -26.57
N THR A 5 -24.03 10.66 -25.59
CA THR A 5 -23.72 10.38 -24.19
C THR A 5 -23.65 8.87 -23.97
N ALA A 6 -22.47 8.34 -23.70
CA ALA A 6 -22.29 6.95 -23.28
C ALA A 6 -22.69 6.82 -21.80
N ILE A 7 -23.92 6.37 -21.54
CA ILE A 7 -24.35 5.97 -20.20
C ILE A 7 -23.87 4.53 -20.01
N GLY A 8 -22.82 4.34 -19.21
CA GLY A 8 -22.37 3.02 -18.79
C GLY A 8 -23.40 2.39 -17.86
N PHE A 9 -23.87 1.19 -18.22
CA PHE A 9 -24.71 0.37 -17.34
C PHE A 9 -23.87 -0.11 -16.16
N VAL A 10 -24.16 0.41 -14.96
CA VAL A 10 -23.68 -0.20 -13.71
C VAL A 10 -24.63 -1.34 -13.39
N GLN A 11 -24.24 -2.57 -13.73
CA GLN A 11 -24.93 -3.76 -13.24
C GLN A 11 -24.65 -3.89 -11.74
N ILE A 12 -25.68 -3.68 -10.91
CA ILE A 12 -25.63 -3.94 -9.48
C ILE A 12 -25.96 -5.43 -9.28
N THR A 13 -24.93 -6.27 -9.25
CA THR A 13 -25.07 -7.69 -8.91
C THR A 13 -25.26 -7.83 -7.39
N PRO A 14 -26.18 -8.69 -6.91
CA PRO A 14 -26.33 -8.94 -5.47
C PRO A 14 -24.99 -9.46 -4.90
N ARG A 15 -24.51 -8.83 -3.82
CA ARG A 15 -23.30 -9.30 -3.12
C ARG A 15 -23.58 -10.65 -2.48
N SER A 16 -22.69 -11.61 -2.69
CA SER A 16 -22.77 -12.90 -2.01
C SER A 16 -22.19 -12.78 -0.59
N THR A 17 -22.60 -13.66 0.33
CA THR A 17 -22.03 -13.71 1.70
C THR A 17 -20.50 -13.88 1.70
N GLY A 18 -19.94 -14.52 0.66
CA GLY A 18 -18.49 -14.65 0.49
C GLY A 18 -17.78 -13.34 0.17
N ASP A 19 -18.44 -12.43 -0.56
CA ASP A 19 -17.91 -11.10 -0.87
C ASP A 19 -17.87 -10.21 0.39
N GLU A 20 -18.88 -10.34 1.25
CA GLU A 20 -18.96 -9.60 2.51
C GLU A 20 -17.89 -10.05 3.51
N LEU A 21 -17.68 -11.36 3.67
CA LEU A 21 -16.60 -11.89 4.51
C LEU A 21 -15.22 -11.45 4.01
N SER A 22 -14.98 -11.56 2.70
CA SER A 22 -13.71 -11.16 2.08
C SER A 22 -13.43 -9.67 2.30
N LYS A 23 -14.45 -8.82 2.13
CA LYS A 23 -14.34 -7.39 2.40
C LYS A 23 -14.05 -7.12 3.88
N ALA A 24 -14.81 -7.72 4.80
CA ALA A 24 -14.62 -7.53 6.24
C ALA A 24 -13.22 -7.95 6.70
N PHE A 25 -12.70 -9.07 6.17
CA PHE A 25 -11.35 -9.53 6.45
C PHE A 25 -10.28 -8.51 5.99
N VAL A 26 -10.36 -8.04 4.74
CA VAL A 26 -9.41 -7.08 4.17
C VAL A 26 -9.49 -5.71 4.86
N ASP A 27 -10.69 -5.28 5.26
CA ASP A 27 -10.90 -4.04 6.01
C ASP A 27 -10.45 -4.13 7.49
N SER A 28 -10.32 -5.35 8.04
CA SER A 28 -9.78 -5.56 9.40
C SER A 28 -8.25 -5.48 9.48
N MET A 29 -7.55 -5.53 8.34
CA MET A 29 -6.09 -5.48 8.32
C MET A 29 -5.57 -4.08 8.69
N GLY A 30 -4.54 -4.04 9.54
CA GLY A 30 -3.88 -2.79 9.91
C GLY A 30 -2.94 -2.24 8.82
N GLN A 31 -2.55 -3.06 7.84
CA GLN A 31 -1.77 -2.60 6.70
C GLN A 31 -2.67 -1.96 5.64
N GLY A 32 -2.17 -0.91 5.00
CA GLY A 32 -2.84 -0.30 3.87
C GLY A 32 -2.75 -1.21 2.65
N LEU A 33 -3.91 -1.59 2.11
CA LEU A 33 -4.02 -2.41 0.91
C LEU A 33 -4.61 -1.60 -0.23
N LEU A 34 -3.97 -1.68 -1.39
CA LEU A 34 -4.39 -1.05 -2.62
C LEU A 34 -4.34 -2.09 -3.75
N VAL A 35 -5.38 -2.16 -4.57
CA VAL A 35 -5.40 -2.97 -5.79
C VAL A 35 -5.63 -2.05 -6.98
N THR A 36 -4.79 -2.20 -8.00
CA THR A 36 -4.93 -1.52 -9.28
C THR A 36 -5.06 -2.55 -10.41
N ASP A 37 -5.64 -2.11 -11.52
CA ASP A 37 -5.47 -2.84 -12.77
C ASP A 37 -4.10 -2.57 -13.40
N THR A 38 -3.78 -3.27 -14.49
CA THR A 38 -2.49 -3.09 -15.20
C THR A 38 -2.31 -1.71 -15.82
N LYS A 39 -3.34 -0.86 -15.85
CA LYS A 39 -3.27 0.55 -16.30
C LYS A 39 -3.09 1.52 -15.13
N GLY A 40 -2.92 1.01 -13.90
CA GLY A 40 -2.74 1.81 -12.70
C GLY A 40 -4.04 2.42 -12.18
N ARG A 41 -5.21 2.02 -12.67
CA ARG A 41 -6.49 2.50 -12.13
C ARG A 41 -6.80 1.77 -10.83
N VAL A 42 -7.12 2.51 -9.78
CA VAL A 42 -7.49 1.91 -8.50
C VAL A 42 -8.82 1.18 -8.62
N VAL A 43 -8.80 -0.11 -8.27
CA VAL A 43 -9.97 -0.98 -8.21
C VAL A 43 -10.45 -1.13 -6.77
N TYR A 44 -9.52 -1.11 -5.81
CA TYR A 44 -9.83 -1.26 -4.39
C TYR A 44 -8.78 -0.57 -3.53
N ALA A 45 -9.21 0.02 -2.42
CA ALA A 45 -8.35 0.32 -1.27
C ALA A 45 -9.10 0.00 0.02
N ASN A 46 -8.41 -0.56 1.00
CA ASN A 46 -9.00 -0.76 2.32
C ASN A 46 -8.96 0.54 3.13
N ARG A 47 -9.69 0.56 4.24
CA ARG A 47 -9.74 1.71 5.15
C ARG A 47 -8.36 2.11 5.67
N ALA A 48 -7.52 1.13 6.06
CA ALA A 48 -6.18 1.42 6.57
C ALA A 48 -5.30 2.17 5.57
N TYR A 49 -5.44 1.91 4.26
CA TYR A 49 -4.71 2.64 3.22
C TYR A 49 -5.17 4.09 3.12
N ALA A 50 -6.49 4.32 3.14
CA ALA A 50 -7.04 5.67 3.13
C ALA A 50 -6.60 6.46 4.38
N ASP A 51 -6.69 5.85 5.56
CA ASP A 51 -6.29 6.48 6.83
C ASP A 51 -4.79 6.77 6.90
N MET A 52 -3.95 5.88 6.35
CA MET A 52 -2.48 6.03 6.31
C MET A 52 -2.02 7.10 5.31
N THR A 53 -2.76 7.31 4.23
CA THR A 53 -2.42 8.30 3.18
C THR A 53 -3.15 9.63 3.36
N GLY A 54 -4.17 9.67 4.23
CA GLY A 54 -5.00 10.85 4.48
C GLY A 54 -6.10 11.06 3.43
N ALA A 55 -6.42 10.06 2.62
CA ALA A 55 -7.49 10.16 1.63
C ALA A 55 -8.86 10.22 2.31
N THR A 56 -9.66 11.25 2.01
CA THR A 56 -11.01 11.43 2.58
C THR A 56 -12.12 10.96 1.65
N SER A 57 -11.81 10.76 0.38
CA SER A 57 -12.72 10.28 -0.64
C SER A 57 -11.97 9.41 -1.66
N ALA A 58 -12.73 8.69 -2.50
CA ALA A 58 -12.15 7.93 -3.60
C ALA A 58 -11.42 8.81 -4.62
N ALA A 59 -11.78 10.09 -4.73
CA ALA A 59 -11.13 11.05 -5.64
C ALA A 59 -9.76 11.51 -5.13
N ASP A 60 -9.55 11.51 -3.80
CA ASP A 60 -8.29 11.90 -3.17
C ASP A 60 -7.27 10.75 -3.14
N LEU A 61 -7.73 9.54 -3.44
CA LEU A 61 -6.94 8.33 -3.35
C LEU A 61 -5.88 8.30 -4.46
N LYS A 62 -4.62 8.28 -4.06
CA LYS A 62 -3.47 8.12 -4.97
C LYS A 62 -2.97 6.68 -4.92
N THR A 63 -2.33 6.23 -6.01
CA THR A 63 -1.62 4.95 -6.00
C THR A 63 -0.34 5.03 -5.16
N VAL A 64 0.26 3.88 -4.80
CA VAL A 64 1.55 3.85 -4.11
C VAL A 64 2.61 4.55 -4.96
N GLU A 65 2.64 4.28 -6.25
CA GLU A 65 3.54 4.93 -7.20
C GLU A 65 3.28 6.44 -7.25
N GLY A 66 2.03 6.88 -7.33
CA GLY A 66 1.67 8.30 -7.37
C GLY A 66 1.94 9.06 -6.07
N LEU A 67 2.10 8.37 -4.94
CA LEU A 67 2.47 8.97 -3.65
C LEU A 67 3.99 9.06 -3.47
N LEU A 68 4.74 8.08 -3.96
CA LEU A 68 6.10 7.83 -3.49
C LEU A 68 7.18 7.83 -4.58
N SER A 69 6.81 7.82 -5.87
CA SER A 69 7.83 7.78 -6.94
C SER A 69 8.67 9.05 -7.02
N ASP A 70 8.08 10.19 -6.64
CA ASP A 70 8.77 11.49 -6.62
C ASP A 70 9.39 11.81 -5.24
N VAL A 71 9.28 10.89 -4.27
CA VAL A 71 9.88 11.03 -2.94
C VAL A 71 11.28 10.41 -2.97
N PRO A 72 12.37 11.18 -2.85
CA PRO A 72 13.73 10.68 -3.00
C PRO A 72 14.02 9.44 -2.16
N GLU A 73 13.58 9.45 -0.90
CA GLU A 73 13.81 8.38 0.08
C GLU A 73 13.10 7.06 -0.25
N ALA A 74 12.03 7.08 -1.06
CA ALA A 74 11.24 5.90 -1.43
C ALA A 74 11.38 5.49 -2.90
N SER A 75 11.70 6.45 -3.77
CA SER A 75 11.65 6.35 -5.24
C SER A 75 12.33 5.09 -5.78
N VAL A 76 13.56 4.79 -5.35
CA VAL A 76 14.32 3.61 -5.80
C VAL A 76 13.60 2.31 -5.47
N THR A 77 13.10 2.18 -4.24
CA THR A 77 12.37 1.00 -3.77
C THR A 77 11.07 0.83 -4.56
N ILE A 78 10.30 1.90 -4.71
CA ILE A 78 9.01 1.88 -5.39
C ILE A 78 9.17 1.60 -6.89
N TYR A 79 10.16 2.22 -7.54
CA TYR A 79 10.48 1.94 -8.94
C TYR A 79 10.84 0.47 -9.16
N ARG A 80 11.70 -0.10 -8.32
CA ARG A 80 12.10 -1.51 -8.41
C ARG A 80 10.89 -2.45 -8.27
N LEU A 81 10.01 -2.19 -7.29
CA LEU A 81 8.79 -2.97 -7.09
C LEU A 81 7.82 -2.84 -8.27
N ALA A 82 7.57 -1.61 -8.74
CA ALA A 82 6.70 -1.36 -9.89
C ALA A 82 7.26 -1.99 -11.18
N SER A 83 8.58 -2.06 -11.34
CA SER A 83 9.21 -2.77 -12.45
C SER A 83 9.01 -4.27 -12.34
N GLY A 84 9.25 -4.87 -11.16
CA GLY A 84 9.01 -6.29 -10.94
C GLY A 84 7.56 -6.70 -11.22
N LEU A 85 6.59 -5.86 -10.82
CA LEU A 85 5.17 -6.09 -11.10
C LEU A 85 4.85 -6.21 -12.58
N ARG A 86 5.49 -5.40 -13.45
CA ARG A 86 5.29 -5.49 -14.91
C ARG A 86 5.73 -6.84 -15.47
N ASP A 87 6.71 -7.46 -14.83
CA ASP A 87 7.24 -8.78 -15.18
C ASP A 87 6.57 -9.92 -14.37
N GLY A 88 5.50 -9.60 -13.62
CA GLY A 88 4.80 -10.55 -12.76
C GLY A 88 5.56 -10.99 -11.51
N GLN A 89 6.71 -10.36 -11.22
CA GLN A 89 7.54 -10.68 -10.07
C GLN A 89 7.04 -9.96 -8.81
N PRO A 90 6.76 -10.70 -7.72
CA PRO A 90 6.47 -10.07 -6.45
C PRO A 90 7.75 -9.49 -5.84
N GLY A 91 7.60 -8.55 -4.92
CA GLY A 91 8.72 -8.05 -4.15
C GLY A 91 8.29 -7.25 -2.94
N ASP A 92 9.26 -6.94 -2.09
CA ASP A 92 9.11 -6.03 -0.98
C ASP A 92 10.35 -5.14 -0.79
N GLY A 93 10.16 -4.08 -0.03
CA GLY A 93 11.24 -3.20 0.39
C GLY A 93 10.79 -2.25 1.48
N GLU A 94 11.79 -1.74 2.19
CA GLU A 94 11.59 -0.78 3.28
C GLU A 94 12.30 0.52 2.95
N PHE A 95 11.75 1.62 3.44
CA PHE A 95 12.32 2.93 3.30
C PHE A 95 11.92 3.79 4.49
N ARG A 96 12.77 4.77 4.80
CA ARG A 96 12.54 5.73 5.88
C ARG A 96 12.23 7.08 5.27
N LEU A 97 11.07 7.62 5.58
CA LEU A 97 10.72 8.99 5.22
C LEU A 97 11.05 9.94 6.36
N ALA A 98 11.47 11.16 6.02
CA ALA A 98 11.67 12.22 7.01
C ALA A 98 10.36 12.67 7.68
N GLN A 99 9.23 12.49 6.99
CA GLN A 99 7.88 12.80 7.45
C GLN A 99 6.91 11.68 7.09
N SER A 100 5.76 11.65 7.77
CA SER A 100 4.67 10.71 7.46
C SER A 100 4.14 10.89 6.04
N ILE A 101 3.72 9.79 5.41
CA ILE A 101 3.03 9.80 4.10
C ILE A 101 1.71 10.57 4.18
N ARG A 102 1.04 10.55 5.34
CA ARG A 102 -0.18 11.32 5.58
C ARG A 102 0.14 12.82 5.71
N PRO A 103 -0.42 13.69 4.86
CA PRO A 103 -0.29 15.13 5.00
C PRO A 103 -0.85 15.62 6.34
N GLY A 104 -0.14 16.55 6.99
CA GLY A 104 -0.56 17.16 8.26
C GLY A 104 -0.49 16.22 9.47
N ALA A 105 0.10 15.03 9.33
CA ALA A 105 0.41 14.18 10.48
C ALA A 105 1.54 14.78 11.34
N GLU A 106 1.64 14.29 12.58
CA GLU A 106 2.69 14.69 13.51
C GLU A 106 4.08 14.62 12.86
N PRO A 107 4.92 15.66 13.02
CA PRO A 107 6.28 15.64 12.53
C PRO A 107 7.06 14.45 13.08
N GLY A 108 7.89 13.83 12.23
CA GLY A 108 8.76 12.75 12.65
C GLY A 108 9.04 11.78 11.53
N ALA A 109 10.24 11.21 11.57
CA ALA A 109 10.63 10.19 10.62
C ALA A 109 9.79 8.93 10.83
N ARG A 110 9.41 8.30 9.72
CA ARG A 110 8.60 7.08 9.72
C ARG A 110 9.26 6.03 8.84
N TRP A 111 9.26 4.79 9.32
CA TRP A 111 9.66 3.64 8.53
C TRP A 111 8.45 3.01 7.88
N TYR A 112 8.56 2.72 6.59
CA TYR A 112 7.52 2.05 5.84
C TYR A 112 8.05 0.79 5.18
N ARG A 113 7.19 -0.23 5.08
CA ARG A 113 7.39 -1.40 4.25
C ARG A 113 6.35 -1.41 3.13
N ALA A 114 6.82 -1.49 1.90
CA ALA A 114 5.98 -1.74 0.73
C ALA A 114 6.16 -3.18 0.26
N ARG A 115 5.06 -3.85 -0.08
CA ARG A 115 5.05 -5.13 -0.78
C ARG A 115 4.17 -5.01 -2.00
N ALA A 116 4.54 -5.69 -3.06
CA ALA A 116 3.84 -5.65 -4.33
C ALA A 116 3.78 -7.05 -4.95
N ARG A 117 2.63 -7.43 -5.50
CA ARG A 117 2.50 -8.66 -6.30
C ARG A 117 1.39 -8.56 -7.34
N ALA A 118 1.54 -9.30 -8.44
CA ALA A 118 0.44 -9.56 -9.35
C ALA A 118 -0.42 -10.74 -8.86
N PHE A 119 -1.71 -10.76 -9.19
CA PHE A 119 -2.59 -11.89 -8.95
C PHE A 119 -3.73 -11.96 -9.96
N SER A 120 -4.25 -13.16 -10.21
CA SER A 120 -5.37 -13.38 -11.12
C SER A 120 -6.70 -13.37 -10.36
N VAL A 121 -7.72 -12.77 -10.96
CA VAL A 121 -9.10 -12.79 -10.46
C VAL A 121 -9.95 -13.61 -11.42
N PRO A 122 -10.75 -14.59 -10.95
CA PRO A 122 -11.66 -15.33 -11.83
C PRO A 122 -12.55 -14.40 -12.64
N GLY A 123 -12.68 -14.66 -13.95
CA GLY A 123 -13.46 -13.82 -14.87
C GLY A 123 -12.74 -12.59 -15.40
N GLN A 124 -11.54 -12.26 -14.90
CA GLN A 124 -10.70 -11.20 -15.46
C GLN A 124 -9.60 -11.78 -16.35
N ARG A 125 -9.43 -11.18 -17.54
CA ARG A 125 -8.41 -11.61 -18.51
C ARG A 125 -7.00 -11.17 -18.12
N LEU A 126 -6.87 -9.99 -17.53
CA LEU A 126 -5.59 -9.42 -17.11
C LEU A 126 -5.42 -9.60 -15.60
N PRO A 127 -4.18 -9.78 -15.11
CA PRO A 127 -3.92 -9.81 -13.68
C PRO A 127 -4.21 -8.44 -13.04
N MET A 128 -4.46 -8.45 -11.75
CA MET A 128 -4.51 -7.28 -10.89
C MET A 128 -3.18 -7.12 -10.16
N LEU A 129 -2.87 -5.88 -9.79
CA LEU A 129 -1.67 -5.54 -9.04
C LEU A 129 -2.07 -5.18 -7.61
N ALA A 130 -1.57 -5.92 -6.64
CA ALA A 130 -1.78 -5.65 -5.22
C ALA A 130 -0.55 -4.99 -4.63
N TRP A 131 -0.79 -3.89 -3.92
CA TRP A 131 0.18 -3.22 -3.06
C TRP A 131 -0.26 -3.33 -1.62
N GLN A 132 0.71 -3.56 -0.74
CA GLN A 132 0.57 -3.48 0.70
C GLN A 132 1.58 -2.47 1.23
N LEU A 133 1.12 -1.53 2.04
CA LEU A 133 1.93 -0.51 2.69
C LEU A 133 1.72 -0.60 4.21
N ALA A 134 2.81 -0.64 4.97
CA ALA A 134 2.77 -0.71 6.42
C ALA A 134 3.68 0.35 7.03
N ASP A 135 3.20 1.07 8.04
CA ASP A 135 4.07 1.83 8.95
C ASP A 135 4.68 0.83 9.94
N ILE A 136 6.01 0.67 9.87
CA ILE A 136 6.78 -0.26 10.69
C ILE A 136 7.67 0.51 11.69
N SER A 137 7.36 1.78 11.97
CA SER A 137 8.17 2.64 12.84
C SER A 137 8.29 2.08 14.25
N GLN A 138 7.21 1.50 14.79
CA GLN A 138 7.24 0.86 16.11
C GLN A 138 8.12 -0.38 16.10
N GLU A 139 7.95 -1.27 15.11
CA GLU A 139 8.77 -2.47 14.94
C GLU A 139 10.26 -2.12 14.87
N ARG A 140 10.60 -1.05 14.13
CA ARG A 140 11.97 -0.55 14.00
C ARG A 140 12.52 0.03 15.30
N ALA A 141 11.72 0.79 16.05
CA ALA A 141 12.14 1.34 17.35
C ALA A 141 12.40 0.24 18.38
N GLU A 142 11.58 -0.82 18.39
CA GLU A 142 11.76 -1.97 19.27
C GLU A 142 13.04 -2.76 18.93
N GLN A 143 13.32 -2.96 17.63
CA GLN A 143 14.56 -3.59 17.16
C GLN A 143 15.81 -2.80 17.58
N GLU A 144 15.78 -1.48 17.41
CA GLU A 144 16.89 -0.61 17.78
C GLU A 144 17.14 -0.63 19.29
N ARG A 145 16.08 -0.58 20.10
CA ARG A 145 16.18 -0.71 21.55
C ARG A 145 16.79 -2.04 21.97
N PHE A 146 16.31 -3.15 21.39
CA PHE A 146 16.83 -4.48 21.68
C PHE A 146 18.32 -4.59 21.35
N PHE A 147 18.75 -4.02 20.22
CA PHE A 147 20.15 -4.00 19.82
C PHE A 147 21.04 -3.22 20.80
N LEU A 148 20.59 -2.04 21.25
CA LEU A 148 21.30 -1.24 22.25
C LEU A 148 21.40 -1.97 23.60
N ASP A 149 20.35 -2.67 24.02
CA ASP A 149 20.35 -3.44 25.26
C ASP A 149 21.32 -4.63 25.18
N LEU A 150 21.41 -5.29 24.02
CA LEU A 150 22.42 -6.34 23.77
C LEU A 150 23.86 -5.82 23.86
N GLN A 151 24.15 -4.65 23.28
CA GLN A 151 25.49 -4.05 23.37
C GLN A 151 25.88 -3.78 24.82
N LYS A 152 24.99 -3.16 25.60
CA LYS A 152 25.26 -2.87 27.02
C LYS A 152 25.51 -4.13 27.83
N ALA A 153 24.78 -5.21 27.58
CA ALA A 153 24.96 -6.47 28.30
C ALA A 153 26.33 -7.10 28.01
N ILE A 154 26.83 -6.99 26.78
CA ILE A 154 28.18 -7.46 26.39
C ILE A 154 29.25 -6.61 27.10
N ASP A 155 29.10 -5.28 27.09
CA ASP A 155 30.06 -4.35 27.73
C ASP A 155 30.18 -4.54 29.25
N HIS A 156 29.20 -5.18 29.92
CA HIS A 156 29.25 -5.49 31.36
C HIS A 156 29.83 -6.87 31.69
N LEU A 157 30.21 -7.66 30.68
CA LEU A 157 30.81 -8.99 30.85
C LEU A 157 32.34 -9.00 30.63
N ASP A 158 32.90 -7.90 30.13
CA ASP A 158 34.34 -7.61 30.07
C ASP A 158 34.80 -6.73 31.26
#